data_AF-A0A951DEW3-F1
#
_entry.id   AF-A0A951DEW3-F1
#
_cell.length_a   1.000
_cell.length_b   1.000
_cell.length_c   1.000
_cell.angle_alpha   90.00
_cell.angle_beta   90.00
_cell.angle_gamma   90.00
#
_symmetry.space_group_name_H-M   'P 1'
#
loop_
_entity.id
_entity.type
_entity.pdbx_description
1 polymer ?
#
loop_
_entity_poly.entity_id
_entity_poly.type
_entity_poly.pdbx_seq_one_letter_code
_entity_poly.pdbx_strand_id
1 'polypeptide(L)' 'MLVEQELIERARSGDASSFNQIVLAYRKRILGTISRLIGRPEDVEDVAQEVFVRLYFSLDQLRTPEVFE' A
#
# COMPACT_ATOMS: atom_id res chain seq x y z
N MET A 1 5.33 -6.96 -9.91
CA MET A 1 5.88 -6.23 -8.76
C MET A 1 6.04 -4.78 -9.14
N LEU A 2 5.19 -3.91 -8.60
CA LEU A 2 5.29 -2.45 -8.74
C LEU A 2 6.48 -1.85 -7.96
N VAL A 3 7.09 -2.63 -7.07
CA VAL A 3 8.23 -2.26 -6.21
C VAL A 3 9.22 -3.41 -6.11
N GLU A 4 10.47 -3.14 -5.75
CA GLU A 4 11.47 -4.18 -5.54
C GLU A 4 11.36 -4.85 -4.17
N GLN A 5 11.85 -6.09 -4.03
CA GLN A 5 11.82 -6.83 -2.76
C GLN A 5 12.62 -6.11 -1.66
N GLU A 6 13.76 -5.52 -1.99
CA GLU A 6 14.56 -4.74 -1.03
C GLU A 6 13.78 -3.56 -0.45
N LEU A 7 12.94 -2.91 -1.28
CA LEU A 7 12.10 -1.82 -0.83
C LEU A 7 11.06 -2.29 0.20
N ILE A 8 10.47 -3.47 -0.04
CA ILE A 8 9.53 -4.11 0.89
C ILE A 8 10.23 -4.46 2.19
N GLU A 9 11.43 -5.06 2.15
CA GLU A 9 12.18 -5.41 3.35
C GLU A 9 12.56 -4.19 4.20
N ARG A 10 12.99 -3.10 3.56
CA ARG A 10 13.26 -1.85 4.26
C ARG A 10 12.00 -1.27 4.89
N ALA A 11 10.89 -1.25 4.18
CA ALA A 11 9.62 -0.78 4.73
C ALA A 11 9.14 -1.66 5.92
N ARG A 12 9.32 -2.98 5.84
CA ARG A 12 9.02 -3.93 6.93
C ARG A 12 9.84 -3.67 8.19
N SER A 13 11.08 -3.19 8.05
CA SER A 13 11.94 -2.82 9.18
C SER A 13 11.68 -1.41 9.73
N GLY A 14 10.63 -0.72 9.25
CA GLY A 14 10.20 0.58 9.75
C GLY A 14 10.75 1.78 8.96
N ASP A 15 11.39 1.57 7.80
CA ASP A 15 11.82 2.67 6.93
C ASP A 15 10.60 3.38 6.30
N ALA A 16 10.23 4.52 6.88
CA ALA A 16 9.10 5.33 6.41
C ALA A 16 9.29 5.85 4.97
N SER A 17 10.53 6.06 4.52
CA SER A 17 10.80 6.50 3.15
C SER A 17 10.52 5.37 2.15
N SER A 18 10.95 4.16 2.48
CA SER A 18 10.62 2.97 1.69
C SER A 18 9.13 2.70 1.67
N PHE A 19 8.44 2.84 2.81
CA PHE A 19 6.99 2.73 2.87
C PHE A 19 6.30 3.75 1.96
N ASN A 20 6.73 5.01 1.98
CA ASN A 20 6.17 6.05 1.12
C ASN A 20 6.33 5.72 -0.38
N GLN A 21 7.47 5.14 -0.78
CA GLN A 21 7.67 4.70 -2.16
C GLN A 21 6.69 3.58 -2.55
N ILE A 22 6.40 2.64 -1.64
CA ILE A 22 5.37 1.61 -1.83
C ILE A 22 3.99 2.26 -2.01
N VAL A 23 3.61 3.21 -1.14
CA VAL A 23 2.34 3.92 -1.25
C VAL A 23 2.21 4.61 -2.61
N LEU A 24 3.25 5.34 -3.05
CA LEU A 24 3.24 6.04 -4.33
C LEU A 24 3.09 5.09 -5.51
N ALA A 25 3.77 3.93 -5.49
CA ALA A 25 3.70 2.94 -6.55
C ALA A 25 2.29 2.31 -6.67
N TYR A 26 1.61 2.07 -5.55
CA TYR A 26 0.29 1.41 -5.53
C TYR A 26 -0.90 2.38 -5.56
N ARG A 27 -0.70 3.68 -5.27
CA ARG A 27 -1.78 4.70 -5.18
C ARG A 27 -2.76 4.63 -6.33
N LYS A 28 -2.29 4.71 -7.57
CA LYS A 28 -3.17 4.70 -8.76
C LYS A 28 -3.99 3.42 -8.87
N ARG A 29 -3.38 2.25 -8.58
CA ARG A 29 -4.03 0.94 -8.66
C ARG A 29 -5.09 0.78 -7.56
N ILE A 30 -4.78 1.21 -6.34
CA ILE A 30 -5.70 1.15 -5.19
C ILE A 30 -6.88 2.10 -5.40
N LEU A 31 -6.64 3.38 -5.76
CA LEU A 31 -7.71 4.34 -6.03
C LEU A 31 -8.65 3.85 -7.15
N GLY A 32 -8.09 3.34 -8.25
CA GLY A 32 -8.87 2.78 -9.35
C GLY A 32 -9.68 1.54 -8.95
N THR A 33 -9.19 0.76 -7.99
CA THR A 33 -9.91 -0.43 -7.48
C THR A 33 -11.06 -0.01 -6.57
N ILE A 34 -10.80 0.89 -5.62
CA ILE A 34 -11.81 1.42 -4.71
C ILE A 34 -12.92 2.13 -5.48
N SER A 35 -12.59 2.98 -6.46
CA SER A 35 -13.59 3.70 -7.26
C SER A 35 -14.55 2.80 -8.05
N ARG A 36 -14.15 1.56 -8.35
CA ARG A 36 -15.04 0.55 -8.97
C ARG A 36 -15.89 -0.20 -7.94
N LEU A 37 -15.47 -0.24 -6.69
CA LEU A 37 -16.16 -0.94 -5.60
C LEU A 37 -17.20 -0.06 -4.90
N ILE A 38 -16.94 1.24 -4.82
CA ILE A 38 -17.81 2.20 -4.13
C ILE A 38 -18.43 3.18 -5.12
N GLY A 39 -19.73 3.46 -4.96
CA GLY A 39 -20.47 4.38 -5.82
C GLY A 39 -20.34 5.86 -5.43
N ARG A 40 -19.33 6.21 -4.65
CA ARG A 40 -19.10 7.56 -4.09
C ARG A 40 -17.67 8.02 -4.37
N PRO A 41 -17.43 8.74 -5.47
CA PRO A 41 -16.10 9.20 -5.85
C PRO A 41 -15.39 10.03 -4.76
N GLU A 42 -16.14 10.80 -3.99
CA GLU A 42 -15.67 11.63 -2.89
C GLU A 42 -15.04 10.82 -1.74
N ASP A 43 -15.53 9.60 -1.50
CA ASP A 43 -15.05 8.73 -0.41
C ASP A 43 -13.81 7.90 -0.82
N VAL A 44 -13.43 7.91 -2.10
CA VAL A 44 -12.38 7.02 -2.64
C VAL A 44 -11.01 7.28 -2.00
N GLU A 45 -10.65 8.56 -1.83
CA GLU A 45 -9.38 8.96 -1.23
C GLU A 45 -9.34 8.61 0.26
N ASP A 46 -10.43 8.79 1.00
CA ASP A 46 -10.51 8.48 2.43
C ASP A 46 -10.39 6.98 2.68
N VAL A 47 -11.08 6.16 1.88
CA VAL A 47 -10.95 4.70 1.95
C VAL A 47 -9.54 4.26 1.56
N ALA A 48 -8.92 4.88 0.56
CA ALA A 48 -7.55 4.56 0.18
C ALA A 48 -6.55 4.88 1.30
N GLN A 49 -6.73 5.99 2.01
CA GLN A 49 -5.92 6.33 3.17
C GLN A 49 -6.03 5.26 4.26
N GLU A 50 -7.24 4.82 4.60
CA GLU A 50 -7.45 3.75 5.59
C GLU A 50 -6.76 2.44 5.16
N VAL A 51 -6.78 2.10 3.87
CA VAL A 51 -6.05 0.95 3.32
C VAL A 51 -4.54 1.10 3.54
N PHE A 52 -3.98 2.27 3.24
CA PHE A 52 -2.54 2.51 3.44
C PHE A 52 -2.14 2.56 4.91
N VAL A 53 -2.98 3.11 5.78
CA VAL A 53 -2.75 3.10 7.24
C VAL A 53 -2.73 1.67 7.77
N ARG A 54 -3.69 0.84 7.35
CA ARG A 54 -3.69 -0.59 7.72
C ARG A 54 -2.46 -1.31 7.20
N LEU A 55 -2.09 -1.05 5.94
CA LEU A 55 -0.89 -1.61 5.34
C LEU A 55 0.36 -1.25 6.16
N TYR A 56 0.48 0.00 6.60
CA TYR A 56 1.60 0.46 7.44
C TYR A 56 1.74 -0.37 8.72
N PHE A 57 0.63 -0.57 9.44
CA PHE A 57 0.63 -1.31 10.71
C PHE A 57 0.69 -2.83 10.57
N SER A 58 0.46 -3.38 9.38
CA SER A 58 0.50 -4.83 9.14
C SER A 58 1.70 -5.29 8.32
N LEU A 59 2.52 -4.36 7.81
CA LEU A 59 3.59 -4.71 6.86
C LEU A 59 4.64 -5.61 7.51
N ASP A 60 4.96 -5.38 8.78
CA ASP A 60 5.87 -6.19 9.59
C ASP A 60 5.42 -7.66 9.73
N GLN A 61 4.11 -7.93 9.65
CA GLN A 61 3.53 -9.28 9.70
C GLN A 61 3.64 -10.04 8.38
N LEU A 62 4.02 -9.38 7.29
CA LEU A 62 4.29 -10.03 6.01
C LEU A 62 5.40 -11.08 6.22
N ARG A 63 5.18 -12.34 5.82
CA ARG A 63 6.16 -13.40 6.07
C ARG A 63 7.37 -13.30 5.15
N THR A 64 7.13 -13.04 3.87
CA THR A 64 8.17 -12.89 2.84
C THR A 64 7.78 -11.80 1.84
N PRO A 65 8.74 -11.12 1.20
CA PRO A 65 8.43 -10.06 0.23
C PRO A 65 7.67 -10.53 -1.02
N GLU A 66 7.80 -11.81 -1.40
CA GLU A 66 7.21 -12.37 -2.62
C GLU A 66 5.68 -12.38 -2.59
N VAL A 67 5.08 -12.51 -1.40
CA VAL A 67 3.62 -12.55 -1.23
C VAL A 67 2.97 -11.16 -1.23
N PHE A 68 3.75 -10.09 -1.45
CA PHE A 68 3.25 -8.72 -1.47
C PHE A 68 2.50 -8.35 -2.77
N GLU A 69 2.72 -9.07 -3.88
CA GLU A 69 1.94 -8.94 -5.13
C GLU A 69 0.83 -9.96 -5.28
#